data_AF-A0AAV1HE80-F1
#
_entry.id   AF-A0AAV1HE80-F1
#
_cell.length_a   1.000
_cell.length_b   1.000
_cell.length_c   1.000
_cell.angle_alpha   90.00
_cell.angle_beta   90.00
_cell.angle_gamma   90.00
#
_symmetry.space_group_name_H-M   'P 1'
#
loop_
_entity.id
_entity.type
_entity.pdbx_description
1 polymer ?
#
loop_
_entity_poly.entity_id
_entity_poly.type
_entity_poly.pdbx_seq_one_letter_code
_entity_poly.pdbx_strand_id
1 'polypeptide(L)'
;MDMKKRINLELRNRSLAEIAELVLDNSRSADGEVEGLTDEFTELEFLSMVNVGLTSLSKLPSLPKLRKLELSDNNLSGSLETLSEKCPNLTYLNLSGNKIKELSNVEALQNLKSLQSLDLFNCEITSLEDYRESVFELLPQVTYLDGFDQEDNEAPDSEADDEDDDCEDGAGPTGDFDDEDDEDEDEDGSEGGEEEDEDEDDYAEEEEEEDQAGVQGQKRKRDVDDEGEDDDDDDDD
;
A
#
# COMPACT_ATOMS: atom_id res chain seq x y z
N MET A 1 -16.48 -3.16 1.46
CA MET A 1 -16.15 -4.50 0.91
C MET A 1 -15.11 -5.12 1.83
N ASP A 2 -15.13 -6.44 2.06
CA ASP A 2 -14.13 -7.09 2.94
C ASP A 2 -12.72 -7.00 2.32
N MET A 3 -11.69 -6.77 3.14
CA MET A 3 -10.29 -6.63 2.69
C MET A 3 -9.82 -7.81 1.83
N LYS A 4 -10.05 -9.05 2.29
CA LYS A 4 -9.73 -10.27 1.52
C LYS A 4 -10.37 -10.31 0.14
N LYS A 5 -11.62 -9.86 0.02
CA LYS A 5 -12.32 -9.80 -1.27
C LYS A 5 -11.70 -8.74 -2.17
N ARG A 6 -11.32 -7.59 -1.61
CA ARG A 6 -10.64 -6.53 -2.34
C ARG A 6 -9.30 -7.00 -2.90
N ILE A 7 -8.48 -7.67 -2.09
CA ILE A 7 -7.21 -8.26 -2.53
C ILE A 7 -7.44 -9.15 -3.75
N ASN A 8 -8.36 -10.12 -3.67
CA ASN A 8 -8.65 -11.03 -4.78
C ASN A 8 -9.07 -10.30 -6.08
N LEU A 9 -9.76 -9.17 -5.97
CA LEU A 9 -10.12 -8.35 -7.14
C LEU A 9 -8.90 -7.62 -7.74
N GLU A 10 -7.97 -7.16 -6.91
CA GLU A 10 -6.73 -6.50 -7.36
C GLU A 10 -5.73 -7.47 -8.00
N LEU A 11 -5.77 -8.76 -7.62
CA LEU A 11 -4.90 -9.78 -8.22
C LEU A 11 -5.16 -9.91 -9.73
N ARG A 12 -6.42 -9.84 -10.20
CA ARG A 12 -6.79 -9.98 -11.63
C ARG A 12 -6.09 -11.15 -12.35
N ASN A 13 -5.92 -12.28 -11.66
CA ASN A 13 -5.18 -13.48 -12.10
C ASN A 13 -3.64 -13.37 -12.18
N ARG A 14 -3.05 -12.29 -11.66
CA ARG A 14 -1.59 -12.17 -11.48
C ARG A 14 -1.13 -13.01 -10.30
N SER A 15 0.15 -13.40 -10.32
CA SER A 15 0.79 -14.02 -9.16
C SER A 15 0.97 -12.98 -8.04
N LEU A 16 0.83 -13.41 -6.79
CA LEU A 16 1.08 -12.56 -5.61
C LEU A 16 2.51 -11.98 -5.60
N ALA A 17 3.45 -12.77 -6.12
CA ALA A 17 4.86 -12.41 -6.17
C ALA A 17 5.20 -11.40 -7.27
N GLU A 18 4.28 -11.03 -8.16
CA GLU A 18 4.53 -10.05 -9.25
C GLU A 18 3.92 -8.68 -8.95
N ILE A 19 3.24 -8.53 -7.81
CA ILE A 19 2.50 -7.32 -7.48
C ILE A 19 3.43 -6.34 -6.79
N ALA A 20 3.78 -5.27 -7.51
CA ALA A 20 4.53 -4.14 -6.97
C ALA A 20 3.65 -3.13 -6.22
N GLU A 21 2.39 -2.99 -6.64
CA GLU A 21 1.46 -2.01 -6.07
C GLU A 21 0.13 -2.65 -5.68
N LEU A 22 -0.34 -2.34 -4.47
CA LEU A 22 -1.61 -2.84 -3.97
C LEU A 22 -2.39 -1.75 -3.23
N VAL A 23 -3.61 -1.49 -3.70
CA VAL A 23 -4.52 -0.49 -3.11
C VAL A 23 -5.75 -1.18 -2.53
N LEU A 24 -5.90 -1.08 -1.21
CA LEU A 24 -6.98 -1.71 -0.43
C LEU A 24 -7.90 -0.68 0.21
N ASP A 25 -7.87 0.56 -0.27
CA ASP A 25 -8.59 1.68 0.33
C ASP A 25 -10.10 1.44 0.41
N ASN A 26 -10.71 1.98 1.46
CA ASN A 26 -12.15 1.87 1.73
C ASN A 26 -12.65 0.41 1.80
N SER A 27 -11.74 -0.54 2.06
CA SER A 27 -12.09 -1.89 2.44
C SER A 27 -12.40 -1.98 3.93
N ARG A 28 -12.68 -3.17 4.46
CA ARG A 28 -12.99 -3.37 5.88
C ARG A 28 -12.19 -4.54 6.41
N SER A 29 -11.39 -4.29 7.45
CA SER A 29 -10.88 -5.32 8.36
C SER A 29 -11.97 -5.71 9.36
N ALA A 30 -12.16 -7.00 9.64
CA ALA A 30 -13.21 -7.46 10.54
C ALA A 30 -12.85 -7.27 12.02
N ASP A 31 -11.57 -7.45 12.35
CA ASP A 31 -11.02 -7.39 13.71
C ASP A 31 -10.11 -6.16 13.95
N GLY A 32 -10.01 -5.26 12.97
CA GLY A 32 -9.10 -4.12 13.05
C GLY A 32 -7.64 -4.49 12.76
N GLU A 33 -7.39 -5.68 12.21
CA GLU A 33 -6.05 -6.12 11.81
C GLU A 33 -5.98 -6.39 10.30
N VAL A 34 -4.77 -6.51 9.79
CA VAL A 34 -4.50 -6.80 8.38
C VAL A 34 -4.98 -8.22 8.05
N GLU A 35 -5.75 -8.36 6.97
CA GLU A 35 -6.35 -9.63 6.57
C GLU A 35 -6.11 -9.96 5.09
N GLY A 36 -5.58 -11.15 4.83
CA GLY A 36 -5.42 -11.68 3.48
C GLY A 36 -4.10 -11.32 2.79
N LEU A 37 -3.28 -10.47 3.41
CA LEU A 37 -1.87 -10.31 3.03
C LEU A 37 -1.06 -11.49 3.57
N THR A 38 -0.10 -11.96 2.78
CA THR A 38 0.80 -13.09 3.10
C THR A 38 2.24 -12.69 2.79
N ASP A 39 3.21 -13.51 3.20
CA ASP A 39 4.63 -13.29 2.87
C ASP A 39 4.94 -13.57 1.38
N GLU A 40 3.95 -13.93 0.56
CA GLU A 40 4.10 -14.19 -0.88
C GLU A 40 4.14 -12.90 -1.72
N PHE A 41 3.76 -11.76 -1.15
CA PHE A 41 3.87 -10.44 -1.78
C PHE A 41 5.32 -9.92 -1.73
N THR A 42 6.24 -10.67 -2.33
CA THR A 42 7.68 -10.43 -2.21
C THR A 42 8.16 -9.18 -2.95
N GLU A 43 7.47 -8.81 -4.03
CA GLU A 43 7.80 -7.67 -4.90
C GLU A 43 7.01 -6.40 -4.56
N LEU A 44 6.21 -6.42 -3.49
CA LEU A 44 5.35 -5.28 -3.15
C LEU A 44 6.18 -4.09 -2.66
N GLU A 45 6.09 -2.97 -3.38
CA GLU A 45 6.80 -1.71 -3.13
C GLU A 45 5.87 -0.62 -2.60
N PHE A 46 4.61 -0.62 -3.06
CA PHE A 46 3.57 0.32 -2.62
C PHE A 46 2.36 -0.42 -2.05
N LEU A 47 1.96 -0.04 -0.84
CA LEU A 47 0.75 -0.55 -0.18
C LEU A 47 -0.08 0.60 0.35
N SER A 48 -1.33 0.69 -0.12
CA SER A 48 -2.31 1.63 0.40
C SER A 48 -3.43 0.91 1.13
N MET A 49 -3.66 1.28 2.39
CA MET A 49 -4.75 0.78 3.22
C MET A 49 -5.43 1.95 3.90
N VAL A 50 -5.95 2.90 3.11
CA VAL A 50 -6.62 4.10 3.63
C VAL A 50 -8.06 3.78 4.04
N ASN A 51 -8.48 4.26 5.20
CA ASN A 51 -9.85 4.12 5.72
C ASN A 51 -10.36 2.66 5.71
N VAL A 52 -9.55 1.73 6.21
CA VAL A 52 -9.90 0.31 6.30
C VAL A 52 -10.35 -0.12 7.70
N GLY A 53 -10.18 0.76 8.69
CA GLY A 53 -10.56 0.54 10.08
C GLY A 53 -9.51 -0.19 10.92
N LEU A 54 -8.24 -0.13 10.54
CA LEU A 54 -7.15 -0.78 11.27
C LEU A 54 -6.95 -0.15 12.65
N THR A 55 -6.75 -0.99 13.66
CA THR A 55 -6.36 -0.61 15.03
C THR A 55 -4.98 -1.13 15.39
N SER A 56 -4.46 -2.11 14.65
CA SER A 56 -3.13 -2.71 14.88
C SER A 56 -2.51 -3.21 13.57
N LEU A 57 -1.18 -3.24 13.52
CA LEU A 57 -0.37 -3.78 12.42
C LEU A 57 0.28 -5.13 12.76
N SER A 58 -0.06 -5.73 13.90
CA SER A 58 0.47 -7.02 14.39
C SER A 58 0.47 -8.16 13.36
N LYS A 59 -0.56 -8.24 12.50
CA LYS A 59 -0.73 -9.25 11.46
C LYS A 59 -0.11 -8.90 10.11
N LEU A 60 0.65 -7.81 10.01
CA LEU A 60 1.33 -7.45 8.77
C LEU A 60 2.39 -8.52 8.42
N PRO A 61 2.37 -9.08 7.19
CA PRO A 61 3.39 -10.02 6.75
C PRO A 61 4.73 -9.31 6.53
N SER A 62 5.79 -10.09 6.32
CA SER A 62 7.09 -9.55 5.95
C SER A 62 7.06 -9.04 4.51
N LEU A 63 7.28 -7.74 4.32
CA LEU A 63 7.28 -7.07 3.02
C LEU A 63 8.63 -6.34 2.85
N PRO A 64 9.70 -7.07 2.48
CA PRO A 64 11.06 -6.53 2.50
C PRO A 64 11.31 -5.49 1.40
N LYS A 65 10.54 -5.48 0.32
CA LYS A 65 10.65 -4.51 -0.77
C LYS A 65 9.73 -3.29 -0.61
N LEU A 66 8.90 -3.26 0.43
CA LEU A 66 7.95 -2.17 0.63
C LEU A 66 8.69 -0.86 0.93
N ARG A 67 8.46 0.15 0.09
CA ARG A 67 9.04 1.49 0.19
C ARG A 67 8.01 2.51 0.66
N LYS A 68 6.76 2.40 0.19
CA LYS A 68 5.71 3.37 0.47
C LYS A 68 4.47 2.71 1.07
N LEU A 69 4.04 3.22 2.23
CA LEU A 69 2.91 2.70 2.99
C LEU A 69 1.95 3.81 3.40
N GLU A 70 0.71 3.75 2.89
CA GLU A 70 -0.37 4.67 3.22
C GLU A 70 -1.34 4.02 4.21
N LEU A 71 -1.45 4.58 5.43
CA LEU A 71 -2.32 4.11 6.50
C LEU A 71 -3.29 5.19 6.98
N SER A 72 -3.56 6.18 6.13
CA SER A 72 -4.39 7.33 6.47
C SER A 72 -5.82 6.94 6.87
N ASP A 73 -6.44 7.74 7.74
CA ASP A 73 -7.81 7.56 8.21
C ASP A 73 -8.10 6.19 8.85
N ASN A 74 -7.15 5.66 9.61
CA ASN A 74 -7.34 4.46 10.43
C ASN A 74 -7.46 4.81 11.92
N ASN A 75 -7.48 3.80 12.79
CA ASN A 75 -7.61 3.94 14.24
C ASN A 75 -6.34 3.53 14.99
N LEU A 76 -5.16 3.61 14.36
CA LEU A 76 -3.89 3.26 14.98
C LEU A 76 -3.57 4.24 16.09
N SER A 77 -3.16 3.74 17.26
CA SER A 77 -2.82 4.57 18.42
C SER A 77 -1.38 4.36 18.92
N GLY A 78 -0.52 3.77 18.09
CA GLY A 78 0.85 3.36 18.43
C GLY A 78 1.13 1.93 18.00
N SER A 79 2.11 1.29 18.67
CA SER A 79 2.57 -0.07 18.39
C SER A 79 3.06 -0.26 16.96
N LEU A 80 3.97 0.63 16.55
CA LEU A 80 4.54 0.67 15.20
C LEU A 80 5.82 -0.17 15.09
N GLU A 81 6.20 -0.92 16.13
CA GLU A 81 7.41 -1.75 16.15
C GLU A 81 7.40 -2.79 15.03
N THR A 82 6.21 -3.34 14.72
CA THR A 82 6.02 -4.31 13.64
C THR A 82 6.50 -3.78 12.29
N LEU A 83 6.39 -2.47 12.02
CA LEU A 83 6.87 -1.89 10.76
C LEU A 83 8.39 -2.06 10.62
N SER A 84 9.15 -1.84 11.69
CA SER A 84 10.61 -2.00 11.66
C SER A 84 11.07 -3.44 11.44
N GLU A 85 10.29 -4.41 11.89
CA GLU A 85 10.59 -5.83 11.72
C GLU A 85 10.16 -6.37 10.35
N LYS A 86 9.04 -5.88 9.82
CA LYS A 86 8.39 -6.43 8.63
C LYS A 86 8.68 -5.66 7.35
N CYS A 87 8.91 -4.36 7.44
CA CYS A 87 9.10 -3.44 6.32
C CYS A 87 10.39 -2.62 6.52
N PRO A 88 11.58 -3.26 6.57
CA PRO A 88 12.82 -2.58 6.96
C PRO A 88 13.29 -1.51 5.96
N ASN A 89 12.83 -1.57 4.70
CA ASN A 89 13.22 -0.66 3.63
C ASN A 89 12.20 0.46 3.37
N LEU A 90 11.26 0.68 4.29
CA LEU A 90 10.24 1.71 4.15
C LEU A 90 10.87 3.10 4.13
N THR A 91 10.57 3.89 3.11
CA THR A 91 11.06 5.26 2.89
C THR A 91 9.97 6.30 3.12
N TYR A 92 8.71 5.95 2.87
CA TYR A 92 7.55 6.82 3.05
C TYR A 92 6.47 6.13 3.90
N LEU A 93 5.99 6.83 4.92
CA LEU A 93 4.92 6.37 5.80
C LEU A 93 3.90 7.47 6.05
N ASN A 94 2.64 7.23 5.66
CA ASN A 94 1.54 8.10 6.01
C ASN A 94 0.68 7.50 7.12
N LEU A 95 0.60 8.21 8.24
CA LEU A 95 -0.21 7.87 9.41
C LEU A 95 -1.25 8.95 9.69
N SER A 96 -1.53 9.84 8.74
CA SER A 96 -2.49 10.92 8.92
C SER A 96 -3.89 10.42 9.33
N GLY A 97 -4.60 11.21 10.12
CA GLY A 97 -5.95 10.86 10.59
C GLY A 97 -6.03 9.64 11.53
N ASN A 98 -4.91 9.20 12.10
CA ASN A 98 -4.88 8.16 13.12
C ASN A 98 -4.97 8.74 14.55
N LYS A 99 -5.00 7.87 15.57
CA LYS A 99 -5.12 8.21 17.00
C LYS A 99 -3.77 8.29 17.71
N ILE A 100 -2.76 8.85 17.03
CA ILE A 100 -1.41 9.03 17.58
C ILE A 100 -1.43 10.29 18.46
N LYS A 101 -1.13 10.12 19.76
CA LYS A 101 -1.29 11.19 20.76
C LYS A 101 0.05 11.68 21.31
N GLU A 102 1.01 10.77 21.44
CA GLU A 102 2.26 11.02 22.16
C GLU A 102 3.47 10.66 21.30
N LEU A 103 4.61 11.31 21.56
CA LEU A 103 5.89 11.00 20.93
C LEU A 103 6.33 9.54 21.17
N SER A 104 5.96 8.97 22.32
CA SER A 104 6.19 7.56 22.66
C SER A 104 5.55 6.59 21.64
N ASN A 105 4.45 7.00 20.97
CA ASN A 105 3.77 6.17 19.98
C ASN A 105 4.57 6.02 18.67
N VAL A 106 5.45 6.99 18.38
CA VAL A 106 6.29 7.02 17.16
C VAL A 106 7.76 6.70 17.44
N GLU A 107 8.14 6.51 18.71
CA GLU A 107 9.50 6.15 19.11
C GLU A 107 10.01 4.88 18.41
N ALA A 108 9.14 3.89 18.20
CA ALA A 108 9.45 2.66 17.49
C ALA A 108 9.94 2.89 16.03
N LEU A 109 9.54 4.00 15.40
CA LEU A 109 9.95 4.36 14.05
C LEU A 109 11.44 4.71 13.97
N GLN A 110 12.13 4.96 15.09
CA GLN A 110 13.59 5.11 15.13
C GLN A 110 14.34 3.93 14.51
N ASN A 111 13.73 2.73 14.53
CA ASN A 111 14.33 1.53 13.97
C ASN A 111 14.22 1.44 12.45
N LEU A 112 13.31 2.21 11.83
CA LEU A 112 13.21 2.32 10.37
C LEU A 112 14.28 3.30 9.86
N LYS A 113 15.46 2.78 9.57
CA LYS A 113 16.63 3.58 9.18
C LYS A 113 16.52 4.21 7.79
N SER A 114 15.69 3.62 6.92
CA SER A 114 15.45 4.11 5.57
C SER A 114 14.29 5.11 5.49
N LEU A 115 13.56 5.36 6.58
CA LEU A 115 12.39 6.24 6.57
C LEU A 115 12.81 7.69 6.38
N GLN A 116 12.37 8.29 5.28
CA GLN A 116 12.70 9.66 4.89
C GLN A 116 11.51 10.61 5.03
N SER A 117 10.30 10.13 4.75
CA SER A 117 9.07 10.93 4.79
C SER A 117 8.05 10.31 5.74
N LEU A 118 7.54 11.13 6.65
CA LEU A 118 6.53 10.75 7.64
C LEU A 118 5.41 11.79 7.64
N ASP A 119 4.17 11.34 7.50
CA ASP A 119 2.99 12.18 7.61
C ASP A 119 2.18 11.76 8.85
N LEU A 120 1.95 12.72 9.75
CA LEU A 120 1.18 12.58 10.98
C LEU A 120 0.05 13.62 11.03
N PHE A 121 -0.29 14.23 9.89
CA PHE A 121 -1.31 15.26 9.80
C PHE A 121 -2.65 14.76 10.39
N ASN A 122 -3.41 15.66 11.01
CA ASN A 122 -4.69 15.31 11.62
C ASN A 122 -4.61 14.20 12.71
N CYS A 123 -3.44 13.95 13.29
CA CYS A 123 -3.29 13.19 14.55
C CYS A 123 -3.30 14.13 15.77
N GLU A 124 -3.60 13.60 16.95
CA GLU A 124 -3.62 14.38 18.20
C GLU A 124 -2.23 14.91 18.59
N ILE A 125 -1.15 14.21 18.20
CA ILE A 125 0.24 14.60 18.44
C ILE A 125 0.60 15.96 17.81
N THR A 126 -0.07 16.35 16.73
CA THR A 126 0.19 17.63 16.03
C THR A 126 -0.23 18.85 16.86
N SER A 127 -1.04 18.65 17.90
CA SER A 127 -1.45 19.70 18.84
C SER A 127 -0.45 19.96 19.96
N LEU A 128 0.63 19.17 20.05
CA LEU A 128 1.69 19.37 21.05
C LEU A 128 2.52 20.62 20.71
N GLU A 129 2.94 21.35 21.74
CA GLU A 129 3.96 22.39 21.60
C GLU A 129 5.28 21.76 21.12
N ASP A 130 5.98 22.45 20.22
CA ASP A 130 7.25 21.99 19.63
C ASP A 130 7.19 20.59 18.98
N TYR A 131 6.00 20.21 18.49
CA TYR A 131 5.74 18.91 17.84
C TYR A 131 6.78 18.57 16.75
N ARG A 132 6.98 19.47 15.78
CA ARG A 132 7.91 19.22 14.66
C ARG A 132 9.33 19.03 15.16
N GLU A 133 9.81 19.94 16.02
CA GLU A 133 11.16 19.88 16.58
C GLU A 133 11.39 18.58 17.37
N SER A 134 10.40 18.21 18.20
CA SER A 134 10.46 16.98 19.00
C SER A 134 10.48 15.72 18.13
N VAL A 135 9.73 15.69 17.03
CA VAL A 135 9.73 14.56 16.10
C VAL A 135 11.05 14.47 15.34
N PHE A 136 11.61 15.59 14.85
CA PHE A 136 12.92 15.59 14.20
C PHE A 136 14.06 15.22 15.15
N GLU A 137 13.99 15.63 16.42
CA GLU A 137 14.97 15.22 17.45
C GLU A 137 14.86 13.71 17.74
N LEU A 138 13.64 13.18 17.80
CA LEU A 138 13.38 11.77 18.05
C LEU A 138 13.75 10.88 16.85
N LEU A 139 13.47 11.35 15.64
CA LEU A 139 13.60 10.62 14.37
C LEU A 139 14.57 11.37 13.43
N PRO A 140 15.88 11.39 13.74
CA PRO A 140 16.86 12.16 12.97
C PRO A 140 17.07 11.67 11.53
N GLN A 141 16.56 10.48 11.19
CA GLN A 141 16.59 9.95 9.82
C GLN A 141 15.47 10.52 8.93
N VAL A 142 14.38 11.03 9.52
CA VAL A 142 13.26 11.61 8.78
C VAL A 142 13.68 12.98 8.24
N THR A 143 13.58 13.14 6.92
CA THR A 143 13.90 14.38 6.22
C THR A 143 12.67 15.27 6.08
N TYR A 144 11.51 14.67 5.79
CA TYR A 144 10.25 15.38 5.57
C TYR A 144 9.21 14.92 6.57
N LEU A 145 8.61 15.88 7.28
CA LEU A 145 7.51 15.68 8.20
C LEU A 145 6.30 16.47 7.71
N ASP A 146 5.15 15.83 7.54
CA ASP A 146 3.91 16.43 7.02
C ASP A 146 4.11 17.19 5.69
N GLY A 147 5.02 16.69 4.84
CA GLY A 147 5.35 17.31 3.55
C GLY A 147 6.39 18.44 3.60
N PHE A 148 6.97 18.75 4.76
CA PHE A 148 7.97 19.82 4.90
C PHE A 148 9.23 19.34 5.62
N ASP A 149 10.40 19.85 5.26
CA ASP A 149 11.65 19.60 5.98
C ASP A 149 11.78 20.47 7.26
N GLN A 150 12.96 20.46 7.88
CA GLN A 150 13.25 21.28 9.07
C GLN A 150 13.35 22.79 8.76
N GLU A 151 13.59 23.16 7.50
CA GLU A 151 13.71 24.54 7.02
C GLU A 151 12.40 25.07 6.38
N ASP A 152 11.29 24.34 6.54
CA ASP A 152 9.98 24.59 5.94
C ASP A 152 9.97 24.55 4.40
N ASN A 153 10.91 23.84 3.77
CA ASN A 153 10.84 23.55 2.34
C ASN A 153 9.89 22.37 2.09
N GLU A 154 9.06 22.50 1.06
CA GLU A 154 8.15 21.44 0.62
C GLU A 154 8.94 20.25 0.06
N ALA A 155 8.51 19.03 0.41
CA ALA A 155 9.07 17.82 -0.15
C ALA A 155 8.90 17.83 -1.68
N PRO A 156 9.91 17.40 -2.45
CA PRO A 156 9.74 17.26 -3.88
C PRO A 156 8.61 16.27 -4.16
N ASP A 157 7.76 16.58 -5.15
CA ASP A 157 6.73 15.65 -5.63
C ASP A 157 7.41 14.32 -5.99
N SER A 158 7.18 13.29 -5.19
CA SER A 158 7.81 11.98 -5.29
C SER A 158 7.35 11.17 -6.51
N GLU A 159 6.74 11.81 -7.51
CA GLU A 159 6.37 11.18 -8.79
C GLU A 159 7.50 11.25 -9.83
N ALA A 160 8.60 11.94 -9.52
CA ALA A 160 9.80 11.90 -10.33
C ALA A 160 10.63 10.66 -9.96
N ASP A 161 10.42 9.60 -10.73
CA ASP A 161 11.48 8.75 -11.23
C ASP A 161 12.28 7.96 -10.17
N ASP A 162 11.75 6.78 -9.80
CA ASP A 162 12.58 5.58 -9.87
C ASP A 162 12.91 5.31 -11.37
N GLU A 163 13.55 6.27 -12.05
CA GLU A 163 14.31 5.95 -13.26
C GLU A 163 15.46 5.08 -12.76
N ASP A 164 15.39 3.80 -13.10
CA ASP A 164 16.44 2.82 -12.95
C ASP A 164 17.82 3.48 -13.04
N ASP A 165 18.51 3.66 -11.91
CA ASP A 165 19.94 3.97 -11.89
C ASP A 165 20.70 2.68 -12.21
N ASP A 166 20.48 2.20 -13.43
CA ASP A 166 21.26 1.17 -14.12
C ASP A 166 22.39 1.87 -14.90
N CYS A 167 23.18 2.73 -14.24
CA CYS A 167 24.47 3.13 -14.80
C CYS A 167 25.49 3.62 -13.76
N GLU A 168 26.40 2.73 -13.36
CA GLU A 168 27.86 2.96 -13.28
C GLU A 168 28.51 1.68 -12.67
N ASP A 169 29.67 1.19 -13.06
CA ASP A 169 30.62 1.49 -14.11
C ASP A 169 31.57 0.29 -14.13
N GLY A 170 31.73 -0.30 -15.30
CA GLY A 170 32.65 -1.40 -15.56
C GLY A 170 33.39 -1.20 -16.87
N ALA A 171 33.58 0.06 -17.30
CA ALA A 171 34.49 0.39 -18.38
C ALA A 171 35.94 0.15 -17.93
N GLY A 172 36.36 -1.12 -17.98
CA GLY A 172 37.77 -1.48 -17.95
C GLY A 172 38.49 -0.92 -19.19
N PRO A 173 39.72 -0.41 -19.03
CA PRO A 173 40.43 0.28 -20.10
C PRO A 173 40.75 -0.65 -21.26
N THR A 174 40.61 -0.10 -22.46
CA THR A 174 41.07 -0.61 -23.76
C THR A 174 42.51 -1.12 -23.65
N GLY A 175 42.67 -2.45 -23.68
CA GLY A 175 43.95 -3.13 -23.78
C GLY A 175 43.99 -3.94 -25.06
N ASP A 176 44.61 -3.36 -26.07
CA ASP A 176 45.43 -3.97 -27.13
C ASP A 176 45.36 -5.51 -27.20
N PHE A 177 44.56 -6.02 -28.14
CA PHE A 177 44.72 -7.38 -28.65
C PHE A 177 44.87 -7.31 -30.16
N ASP A 178 45.99 -7.89 -30.58
CA ASP A 178 46.55 -7.97 -31.92
C ASP A 178 45.54 -8.34 -33.02
N ASP A 179 45.73 -7.68 -34.16
CA ASP A 179 45.66 -8.23 -35.52
C ASP A 179 45.80 -9.76 -35.55
N GLU A 180 44.82 -10.48 -36.09
CA GLU A 180 45.00 -11.47 -37.17
C GLU A 180 43.65 -11.69 -37.89
N ASP A 181 43.67 -11.50 -39.21
CA ASP A 181 42.92 -12.17 -40.28
C ASP A 181 41.56 -12.82 -39.96
N ASP A 182 40.52 -12.43 -40.71
CA ASP A 182 40.13 -13.27 -41.86
C ASP A 182 39.15 -12.52 -42.78
N GLU A 183 39.44 -12.66 -44.06
CA GLU A 183 38.62 -12.29 -45.21
C GLU A 183 37.30 -13.07 -45.16
N ASP A 184 36.19 -12.46 -45.59
CA ASP A 184 35.39 -13.05 -46.66
C ASP A 184 34.27 -12.10 -47.09
N GLU A 185 34.08 -12.13 -48.41
CA GLU A 185 33.25 -11.29 -49.26
C GLU A 185 31.74 -11.65 -49.18
N ASP A 186 30.99 -10.99 -50.05
CA ASP A 186 29.61 -11.26 -50.51
C ASP A 186 28.56 -10.30 -49.93
N GLU A 187 28.16 -9.23 -50.62
CA GLU A 187 27.44 -9.14 -51.91
C GLU A 187 25.91 -9.26 -51.75
N ASP A 188 25.21 -8.35 -52.44
CA ASP A 188 23.77 -8.31 -52.74
C ASP A 188 22.86 -7.85 -51.56
N GLY A 189 22.14 -6.74 -51.59
CA GLY A 189 21.26 -6.29 -52.67
C GLY A 189 19.94 -7.09 -52.63
N SER A 190 18.83 -6.43 -52.33
CA SER A 190 17.53 -6.67 -52.96
C SER A 190 16.44 -5.93 -52.21
N GLU A 191 15.70 -5.16 -53.00
CA GLU A 191 14.45 -4.50 -52.70
C GLU A 191 13.31 -5.49 -52.43
N GLY A 192 12.24 -4.96 -51.80
CA GLY A 192 10.87 -5.23 -52.22
C GLY A 192 10.10 -6.29 -51.44
N GLY A 193 8.85 -5.96 -51.10
CA GLY A 193 7.87 -6.91 -50.62
C GLY A 193 6.81 -6.29 -49.71
N GLU A 194 5.89 -5.54 -50.31
CA GLU A 194 4.56 -5.30 -49.74
C GLU A 194 3.81 -6.63 -49.72
N GLU A 195 3.15 -6.98 -48.62
CA GLU A 195 1.99 -7.87 -48.64
C GLU A 195 0.97 -7.28 -47.65
N GLU A 196 -0.13 -6.81 -48.22
CA GLU A 196 -1.40 -6.53 -47.59
C GLU A 196 -2.05 -7.87 -47.25
N ASP A 197 -2.56 -8.06 -46.04
CA ASP A 197 -3.56 -9.08 -45.76
C ASP A 197 -4.74 -8.41 -45.04
N GLU A 198 -5.78 -8.22 -45.84
CA GLU A 198 -7.16 -7.99 -45.44
C GLU A 198 -7.68 -9.31 -44.83
N ASP A 199 -8.20 -9.27 -43.61
CA ASP A 199 -9.21 -10.24 -43.17
C ASP A 199 -10.35 -9.48 -42.48
N GLU A 200 -11.31 -9.15 -43.33
CA GLU A 200 -12.70 -8.84 -43.03
C GLU A 200 -13.38 -10.16 -42.60
N ASP A 201 -13.98 -10.20 -41.40
CA ASP A 201 -15.07 -11.12 -41.12
C ASP A 201 -15.95 -10.61 -39.97
N ASP A 202 -17.21 -10.96 -40.12
CA ASP A 202 -18.43 -10.25 -39.79
C ASP A 202 -19.30 -11.12 -38.84
N TYR A 203 -20.40 -10.55 -38.34
CA TYR A 203 -21.54 -11.18 -37.66
C TYR A 203 -21.32 -11.60 -36.19
N ALA A 204 -22.23 -11.41 -35.23
CA ALA A 204 -23.61 -10.94 -35.22
C ALA A 204 -24.01 -10.47 -33.80
N GLU A 205 -24.97 -9.54 -33.78
CA GLU A 205 -25.81 -9.22 -32.64
C GLU A 205 -26.65 -10.43 -32.21
N GLU A 206 -26.74 -10.69 -30.90
CA GLU A 206 -27.93 -11.31 -30.30
C GLU A 206 -28.25 -10.55 -28.99
N GLU A 207 -29.29 -9.71 -29.07
CA GLU A 207 -30.10 -9.34 -27.92
C GLU A 207 -31.12 -10.45 -27.65
N GLU A 208 -31.32 -10.84 -26.39
CA GLU A 208 -32.65 -11.23 -25.87
C GLU A 208 -32.76 -10.83 -24.38
N GLU A 209 -33.48 -9.72 -24.16
CA GLU A 209 -34.70 -9.56 -23.34
C GLU A 209 -34.93 -10.43 -22.08
N GLU A 210 -35.10 -9.69 -20.98
CA GLU A 210 -36.10 -9.80 -19.90
C GLU A 210 -36.59 -11.16 -19.36
N ASP A 211 -36.48 -11.32 -18.03
CA ASP A 211 -37.53 -11.98 -17.25
C ASP A 211 -37.77 -11.23 -15.92
N GLN A 212 -38.90 -10.51 -15.88
CA GLN A 212 -39.57 -10.01 -14.67
C GLN A 212 -40.69 -10.98 -14.27
N ALA A 213 -40.62 -11.53 -13.06
CA ALA A 213 -41.78 -11.91 -12.24
C ALA A 213 -41.29 -12.07 -10.79
N GLY A 214 -41.73 -11.27 -9.82
CA GLY A 214 -43.05 -11.36 -9.20
C GLY A 214 -42.99 -12.29 -7.96
N VAL A 215 -43.68 -12.14 -6.83
CA VAL A 215 -44.78 -11.31 -6.33
C VAL A 215 -44.96 -11.72 -4.84
N GLN A 216 -45.22 -10.77 -3.93
CA GLN A 216 -45.90 -10.90 -2.61
C GLN A 216 -45.30 -11.84 -1.53
N GLY A 217 -45.37 -11.58 -0.22
CA GLY A 217 -46.03 -10.53 0.55
C GLY A 217 -46.06 -10.87 2.07
N GLN A 218 -46.61 -9.92 2.83
CA GLN A 218 -47.25 -10.04 4.15
C GLN A 218 -46.41 -10.15 5.44
N LYS A 219 -46.36 -9.02 6.15
CA LYS A 219 -46.86 -8.77 7.52
C LYS A 219 -46.71 -9.91 8.55
N ARG A 220 -46.04 -9.60 9.68
CA ARG A 220 -46.63 -9.73 11.03
C ARG A 220 -45.93 -8.86 12.07
N LYS A 221 -46.76 -8.05 12.71
CA LYS A 221 -46.56 -7.30 13.96
C LYS A 221 -46.98 -8.23 15.11
N ARG A 222 -46.24 -8.28 16.22
CA ARG A 222 -46.80 -8.44 17.57
C ARG A 222 -45.74 -8.28 18.66
N ASP A 223 -46.13 -7.42 19.59
CA ASP A 223 -45.58 -7.09 20.90
C ASP A 223 -45.54 -8.30 21.84
N VAL A 224 -44.56 -8.34 22.75
CA VAL A 224 -44.70 -8.89 24.11
C VAL A 224 -43.76 -8.10 25.02
N ASP A 225 -44.37 -7.39 25.96
CA ASP A 225 -43.77 -6.85 27.19
C ASP A 225 -43.08 -7.96 27.99
N ASP A 226 -41.93 -7.68 28.59
CA ASP A 226 -41.52 -8.38 29.81
C ASP A 226 -40.82 -7.38 30.73
N GLU A 227 -41.62 -6.84 31.64
CA GLU A 227 -41.14 -6.21 32.85
C GLU A 227 -40.74 -7.31 33.83
N GLY A 228 -39.49 -7.23 34.30
CA GLY A 228 -38.99 -8.00 35.43
C GLY A 228 -38.22 -7.06 36.34
N GLU A 229 -38.96 -6.37 37.21
CA GLU A 229 -38.50 -6.01 38.55
C GLU A 229 -38.21 -7.32 39.32
N ASP A 230 -37.18 -7.30 40.15
CA ASP A 230 -36.99 -8.07 41.41
C ASP A 230 -35.51 -7.80 41.78
N ASP A 231 -35.21 -6.84 42.66
CA ASP A 231 -35.25 -6.91 44.14
C ASP A 231 -34.34 -8.00 44.73
N ASP A 232 -33.88 -7.70 45.95
CA ASP A 232 -33.08 -8.50 46.88
C ASP A 232 -31.56 -8.41 46.67
N ASP A 233 -30.71 -8.25 47.67
CA ASP A 233 -30.75 -7.82 49.07
C ASP A 233 -29.32 -8.13 49.58
N ASP A 234 -29.03 -7.72 50.81
CA ASP A 234 -27.93 -8.20 51.66
C ASP A 234 -26.53 -7.61 51.40
N ASP A 235 -26.06 -6.71 52.27
CA ASP A 235 -25.50 -6.99 53.61
C ASP A 235 -24.26 -7.89 53.53
N ASP A 236 -23.08 -7.34 53.83
CA ASP A 236 -22.39 -7.62 55.10
C ASP A 236 -20.94 -7.08 55.12
N ASP A 237 -20.64 -6.45 56.26
CA ASP A 237 -19.34 -6.15 56.92
C ASP A 237 -18.25 -5.28 56.23
#